data_AF-A0AAV6TWE6-F1
#
_entry.id   AF-A0AAV6TWE6-F1
#
_cell.length_a   1.000
_cell.length_b   1.000
_cell.length_c   1.000
_cell.angle_alpha   90.00
_cell.angle_beta   90.00
_cell.angle_gamma   90.00
#
_symmetry.space_group_name_H-M   'P 1'
#
loop_
_entity.id
_entity.type
_entity.pdbx_description
1 polymer ?
#
loop_
_entity_poly.entity_id
_entity_poly.type
_entity_poly.pdbx_seq_one_letter_code
_entity_poly.pdbx_strand_id
1 'polypeptide(L)'
;MFPKHLNVAFYNYTHIFEFHNDTLGHVTINGVEAQLLKILSRALGFTFNLVTPEDGHWASVRSNGQWNGLIGEIEKGRADMAIGMTWIKEDRQEVADFSVPYYFDDVTFSTRLPDLLPKTHIYVLPFDIPTWVGIVAMWICLPGVFRCLYT
;
A
#
# COMPACT_ATOMS: atom_id res chain seq x y z
N MET A 1 26.86 16.98 20.70
CA MET A 1 27.09 15.61 21.22
C MET A 1 25.77 14.86 21.06
N PHE A 2 25.76 13.68 20.44
CA PHE A 2 24.51 12.94 20.20
C PHE A 2 23.96 12.34 21.52
N PRO A 3 22.63 12.35 21.75
CA PRO A 3 22.05 11.79 22.97
C PRO A 3 22.32 10.28 23.12
N LYS A 4 22.54 9.82 24.36
CA LYS A 4 22.87 8.41 24.66
C LYS A 4 21.65 7.51 24.83
N HIS A 5 20.51 8.09 25.15
CA HIS A 5 19.25 7.39 25.40
C HIS A 5 18.14 8.10 24.62
N LEU A 6 17.36 7.34 23.85
CA LEU A 6 16.27 7.85 23.05
C LEU A 6 15.00 7.04 23.29
N ASN A 7 13.88 7.72 23.46
CA ASN A 7 12.56 7.11 23.41
C ASN A 7 12.08 7.11 21.95
N VAL A 8 11.88 5.91 21.40
CA VAL A 8 11.51 5.73 20.00
C VAL A 8 10.06 5.27 19.94
N ALA A 9 9.17 6.15 19.47
CA ALA A 9 7.81 5.79 19.15
C ALA A 9 7.78 4.87 17.92
N PHE A 10 7.08 3.74 18.01
CA PHE A 10 6.96 2.81 16.89
C PHE A 10 5.52 2.38 16.64
N TYR A 11 5.23 1.99 15.40
CA TYR A 11 3.94 1.42 15.02
C TYR A 11 4.12 -0.03 14.60
N ASN A 12 3.30 -0.93 15.15
CA ASN A 12 3.40 -2.35 14.82
C ASN A 12 2.76 -2.61 13.45
N TYR A 13 3.58 -2.97 12.47
CA TYR A 13 3.12 -3.29 11.12
C TYR A 13 3.94 -4.44 10.55
N THR A 14 3.26 -5.46 10.04
CA THR A 14 3.87 -6.68 9.52
C THR A 14 4.94 -6.35 8.48
N HIS A 15 6.10 -7.00 8.59
CA HIS A 15 7.29 -6.82 7.76
C HIS A 15 8.04 -5.47 7.90
N ILE A 16 7.41 -4.41 8.41
CA ILE A 16 8.06 -3.10 8.61
C ILE A 16 8.71 -3.03 9.99
N PHE A 17 7.89 -3.15 11.03
CA PHE A 17 8.32 -3.09 12.41
C PHE A 17 7.42 -4.00 13.25
N GLU A 18 7.95 -5.16 13.59
CA GLU A 18 7.28 -6.19 14.37
C GLU A 18 7.87 -6.22 15.77
N PHE A 19 7.02 -6.04 16.76
CA PHE A 19 7.38 -6.14 18.16
C PHE A 19 6.74 -7.38 18.78
N HIS A 20 7.58 -8.30 19.25
CA HIS A 20 7.16 -9.52 19.91
C HIS A 20 7.71 -9.55 21.33
N ASN A 21 6.80 -9.61 22.31
CA ASN A 21 7.16 -9.86 23.69
C ASN A 21 6.93 -11.33 24.01
N ASP A 22 8.01 -12.05 24.31
CA ASP A 22 7.92 -13.45 24.74
C ASP A 22 7.31 -13.54 26.14
N THR A 23 6.69 -14.67 26.45
CA THR A 23 6.17 -15.04 27.78
C THR A 23 7.23 -15.02 28.88
N LEU A 24 8.50 -15.17 28.49
CA LEU A 24 9.68 -15.03 29.36
C LEU A 24 10.12 -13.55 29.57
N GLY A 25 9.39 -12.60 29.00
CA GLY A 25 9.72 -11.17 29.04
C GLY A 25 10.83 -10.75 28.07
N HIS A 26 11.23 -11.65 27.15
CA HIS A 26 12.23 -11.32 26.14
C HIS A 26 11.58 -10.55 24.98
N VAL A 27 12.02 -9.30 24.81
CA VAL A 27 11.53 -8.44 23.74
C VAL A 27 12.37 -8.68 22.48
N THR A 28 11.70 -9.11 21.41
CA THR A 28 12.30 -9.29 20.09
C THR A 28 11.66 -8.33 19.09
N ILE A 29 12.50 -7.63 18.34
CA ILE A 29 12.07 -6.68 17.31
C ILE A 29 12.57 -7.13 15.94
N ASN A 30 11.65 -7.22 14.99
CA ASN A 30 11.85 -7.71 13.63
C ASN A 30 11.28 -6.72 12.60
N GLY A 31 11.54 -6.96 11.32
CA GLY A 31 11.15 -6.05 10.23
C GLY A 31 12.28 -5.13 9.76
N VAL A 32 12.06 -4.50 8.61
CA VAL A 32 13.06 -3.68 7.91
C VAL A 32 13.47 -2.47 8.76
N GLU A 33 12.51 -1.75 9.34
CA GLU A 33 12.78 -0.55 10.13
C GLU A 33 13.34 -0.88 11.51
N ALA A 34 12.98 -2.02 12.10
CA ALA A 34 13.62 -2.50 13.33
C ALA A 34 15.10 -2.80 13.13
N GLN A 35 15.48 -3.38 11.97
CA GLN A 35 16.88 -3.58 11.62
C GLN A 35 17.61 -2.25 11.38
N LEU A 36 16.96 -1.31 10.69
CA LEU A 36 17.49 0.03 10.49
C LEU A 36 17.78 0.72 11.84
N LEU A 37 16.83 0.67 12.78
CA LEU A 37 17.01 1.23 14.13
C LEU A 37 18.19 0.59 14.87
N LYS A 38 18.35 -0.74 14.80
CA LYS A 38 19.51 -1.44 15.38
C LYS A 38 20.83 -1.04 14.74
N ILE A 39 20.85 -0.74 13.44
CA ILE A 39 22.04 -0.28 12.72
C ILE A 39 22.37 1.15 13.17
N LEU A 40 21.37 2.03 13.21
CA LEU A 40 21.54 3.43 13.67
C LEU A 40 22.04 3.48 15.12
N SER A 41 21.43 2.70 16.01
CA SER A 41 21.85 2.58 17.42
C SER A 41 23.32 2.18 17.56
N ARG A 42 23.78 1.20 16.78
CA ARG A 42 25.19 0.78 16.78
C ARG A 42 26.13 1.80 16.16
N ALA A 43 25.73 2.44 15.06
CA ALA A 43 26.56 3.41 14.35
C ALA A 43 26.72 4.73 15.12
N LEU A 44 25.66 5.20 15.77
CA LEU A 44 25.62 6.47 16.51
C LEU A 44 25.87 6.29 18.01
N GLY A 45 25.89 5.06 18.53
CA GLY A 45 26.23 4.75 19.91
C GLY A 45 25.16 5.14 20.93
N PHE A 46 23.88 5.11 20.55
CA PHE A 46 22.76 5.35 21.46
C PHE A 46 22.04 4.06 21.81
N THR A 47 21.38 4.07 22.97
CA THR A 47 20.42 3.04 23.38
C THR A 47 19.01 3.60 23.23
N PHE A 48 18.03 2.73 23.02
CA PHE A 48 16.66 3.16 22.80
C PHE A 48 15.66 2.35 23.62
N ASN A 49 14.59 3.02 24.02
CA ASN A 49 13.39 2.40 24.57
C ASN A 49 12.27 2.55 23.56
N LEU A 50 11.50 1.48 23.36
CA LEU A 50 10.38 1.49 22.44
C LEU A 50 9.11 1.96 23.16
N VAL A 51 8.43 2.94 22.58
CA VAL A 51 7.18 3.50 23.08
C VAL A 51 6.09 3.21 22.06
N THR A 52 4.99 2.62 22.52
CA THR A 52 3.81 2.44 21.68
C THR A 52 2.86 3.61 21.90
N PRO A 53 2.30 4.24 20.85
CA PRO A 53 1.28 5.27 21.01
C PRO A 53 0.09 4.75 21.83
N GLU A 54 -0.37 5.53 22.81
CA GLU A 54 -1.50 5.15 23.69
C GLU A 54 -2.79 4.88 22.93
N ASP A 55 -2.99 5.59 21.82
CA ASP A 55 -4.19 5.53 21.01
C ASP A 55 -4.10 4.49 19.88
N GLY A 56 -2.95 3.85 19.67
CA GLY A 56 -2.77 2.83 18.62
C GLY A 56 -3.00 3.34 17.20
N HIS A 57 -2.96 4.66 16.99
CA HIS A 57 -3.06 5.28 15.67
C HIS A 57 -1.67 5.51 15.09
N TRP A 58 -1.56 5.53 13.77
CA TRP A 58 -0.30 5.84 13.08
C TRP A 58 -0.01 7.34 13.15
N ALA A 59 -0.87 8.16 12.54
CA ALA A 59 -0.82 9.62 12.61
C ALA A 59 -2.14 10.18 12.07
N SER A 60 -2.85 10.94 12.89
CA SER A 60 -4.08 11.63 12.53
C SER A 60 -4.22 12.90 13.36
N VAL A 61 -4.81 13.93 12.76
CA VAL A 61 -5.11 15.19 13.43
C VAL A 61 -6.46 15.04 14.12
N ARG A 62 -6.50 15.29 15.43
CA ARG A 62 -7.73 15.33 16.21
C ARG A 62 -8.53 16.59 15.85
N SER A 63 -9.83 16.58 16.18
CA SER A 63 -10.72 17.73 15.96
C SER A 63 -10.28 19.01 16.69
N ASN A 64 -9.42 18.90 17.71
CA ASN A 64 -8.84 20.02 18.46
C ASN A 64 -7.54 20.55 17.83
N GLY A 65 -7.11 20.04 16.67
CA GLY A 65 -5.89 20.43 15.97
C GLY A 65 -4.61 19.76 16.46
N GLN A 66 -4.67 18.91 17.50
CA GLN A 66 -3.50 18.19 18.00
C GLN A 66 -3.27 16.88 17.24
N TRP A 67 -2.02 16.44 17.18
CA TRP A 67 -1.67 15.17 16.56
C TRP A 67 -1.86 13.99 17.52
N ASN A 68 -2.17 12.85 16.92
CA ASN A 68 -2.30 11.56 17.61
C ASN A 68 -1.28 10.56 17.06
N GLY A 69 -1.21 9.36 17.64
CA GLY A 69 -0.31 8.32 17.15
C GLY A 69 1.18 8.68 17.29
N LEU A 70 2.00 8.26 16.34
CA LEU A 70 3.45 8.47 16.33
C LEU A 70 3.83 9.95 16.41
N ILE A 71 3.20 10.80 15.59
CA ILE A 71 3.49 12.24 15.57
C ILE A 71 3.01 12.91 16.87
N GLY A 72 1.87 12.47 17.41
CA GLY A 72 1.38 12.97 18.70
C GLY A 72 2.29 12.65 19.87
N GLU A 73 3.01 11.52 19.87
CA GLU A 73 3.98 11.21 20.93
C GLU A 73 5.25 12.09 20.86
N ILE A 74 5.63 12.56 19.66
CA ILE A 74 6.67 13.58 19.47
C ILE A 74 6.16 14.94 19.95
N GLU A 75 4.96 15.35 19.55
CA GLU A 75 4.35 16.63 19.95
C GLU A 75 4.25 16.77 21.49
N LYS A 76 3.90 15.68 22.18
CA LYS A 76 3.81 15.63 23.64
C LYS A 76 5.17 15.52 24.35
N GLY A 77 6.27 15.36 23.61
CA GLY A 77 7.61 15.16 24.17
C GLY A 77 7.80 13.82 24.89
N ARG A 78 6.98 12.80 24.57
CA ARG A 78 7.08 11.46 25.14
C ARG A 78 8.02 10.55 24.36
N ALA A 79 8.23 10.86 23.09
CA ALA A 79 9.23 10.23 22.24
C ALA A 79 10.17 11.29 21.65
N ASP A 80 11.43 10.92 21.49
CA ASP A 80 12.48 11.74 20.87
C ASP A 80 12.58 11.47 19.36
N MET A 81 12.13 10.29 18.92
CA MET A 81 12.15 9.85 17.53
C MET A 81 10.93 8.97 17.26
N ALA A 82 10.40 9.02 16.04
CA ALA A 82 9.33 8.13 15.58
C ALA A 82 9.80 7.30 14.38
N ILE A 83 9.44 6.02 14.38
CA ILE A 83 9.69 5.07 13.28
C ILE A 83 8.41 4.29 12.97
N GLY A 84 8.12 4.05 11.69
CA GLY A 84 6.86 3.44 11.26
C GLY A 84 6.41 3.94 9.91
N MET A 85 7.26 3.88 8.88
CA MET A 85 7.00 4.22 7.47
C MET A 85 6.29 5.56 7.22
N THR A 86 6.53 6.57 8.05
CA THR A 86 5.78 7.84 7.94
C THR A 86 6.13 8.61 6.67
N TRP A 87 5.10 9.11 5.98
CA TRP A 87 5.26 9.99 4.83
C TRP A 87 5.70 11.39 5.26
N ILE A 88 6.66 11.95 4.53
CA ILE A 88 7.07 13.35 4.64
C ILE A 88 5.95 14.20 4.04
N LYS A 89 5.30 15.01 4.88
CA LYS A 89 4.24 15.93 4.51
C LYS A 89 4.40 17.24 5.29
N GLU A 90 4.00 18.35 4.68
CA GLU A 90 4.15 19.71 5.23
C GLU A 90 3.45 19.86 6.60
N ASP A 91 2.24 19.34 6.72
CA ASP A 91 1.45 19.36 7.96
C ASP A 91 2.17 18.70 9.16
N ARG A 92 2.96 17.65 8.91
CA ARG A 92 3.75 16.96 9.94
C ARG A 92 5.10 17.61 10.19
N GLN A 93 5.63 18.32 9.20
CA GLN A 93 6.90 19.04 9.32
C GLN A 93 6.81 20.24 10.28
N GLU A 94 5.61 20.77 10.52
CA GLU A 94 5.38 21.80 11.54
C GLU A 94 5.62 21.29 12.98
N VAL A 95 5.55 19.97 13.19
CA VAL A 95 5.65 19.34 14.51
C VAL A 95 6.97 18.61 14.71
N ALA A 96 7.51 18.00 13.66
CA ALA A 96 8.74 17.21 13.74
C ALA A 96 9.61 17.37 12.49
N ASP A 97 10.92 17.40 12.69
CA ASP A 97 11.89 17.35 11.60
C ASP A 97 12.04 15.93 11.07
N PHE A 98 12.00 15.78 9.74
CA PHE A 98 12.16 14.49 9.08
C PHE A 98 13.61 14.25 8.67
N SER A 99 14.01 12.97 8.62
CA SER A 99 15.28 12.57 8.02
C SER A 99 15.25 12.74 6.50
N VAL A 100 16.40 12.52 5.86
CA VAL A 100 16.40 12.23 4.43
C VAL A 100 15.56 10.98 4.15
N PRO A 101 14.80 10.95 3.04
CA PRO A 101 14.00 9.79 2.68
C PRO A 101 14.92 8.60 2.40
N TYR A 102 14.63 7.46 3.03
CA TYR A 102 15.33 6.19 2.80
C TYR A 102 14.51 5.18 1.98
N TYR A 103 13.24 5.49 1.73
CA TYR A 103 12.32 4.69 0.90
C TYR A 103 11.43 5.63 0.09
N PHE A 104 11.21 5.30 -1.18
CA PHE A 104 10.29 5.99 -2.06
C PHE A 104 9.20 5.00 -2.46
N ASP A 105 7.94 5.41 -2.28
CA ASP A 105 6.78 4.61 -2.64
C ASP A 105 5.86 5.41 -3.55
N ASP A 106 5.14 4.71 -4.42
CA ASP A 106 4.19 5.31 -5.37
C ASP A 106 2.77 4.84 -5.05
N VAL A 107 1.86 5.81 -4.90
CA VAL A 107 0.44 5.51 -4.70
C VAL A 107 -0.18 5.09 -6.02
N THR A 108 -0.63 3.85 -6.10
CA THR A 108 -1.28 3.29 -7.30
C THR A 108 -2.66 2.73 -6.98
N PHE A 109 -3.49 2.60 -8.01
CA PHE A 109 -4.81 1.99 -7.88
C PHE A 109 -4.70 0.49 -8.13
N SER A 110 -5.18 -0.29 -7.17
CA SER A 110 -5.40 -1.72 -7.35
C SER A 110 -6.86 -1.97 -7.70
N THR A 111 -7.11 -2.57 -8.85
CA THR A 111 -8.45 -3.00 -9.26
C THR A 111 -8.46 -4.51 -9.46
N ARG A 112 -9.64 -5.12 -9.31
CA ARG A 112 -9.79 -6.52 -9.67
C ARG A 112 -9.55 -6.66 -11.17
N LEU A 113 -8.71 -7.63 -11.56
CA LEU A 113 -8.55 -8.00 -12.96
C LEU A 113 -9.93 -8.31 -13.56
N PRO A 114 -10.32 -7.73 -14.70
CA PRO A 114 -11.60 -8.03 -15.31
C PRO A 114 -11.69 -9.51 -15.65
N ASP A 115 -12.88 -10.09 -15.50
CA ASP A 115 -13.12 -11.46 -15.90
C ASP A 115 -12.85 -11.62 -17.41
N LEU A 116 -12.14 -12.69 -17.77
CA LEU A 116 -11.87 -13.01 -19.17
C LEU A 116 -13.19 -13.33 -19.87
N LEU A 117 -13.55 -12.54 -20.90
CA LEU A 117 -14.67 -12.88 -21.77
C LEU A 117 -14.47 -14.30 -22.34
N PRO A 118 -15.51 -15.14 -22.38
CA PRO A 118 -15.40 -16.47 -22.96
C PRO A 118 -14.96 -16.35 -24.42
N LYS A 119 -13.83 -17.00 -24.75
CA LYS A 119 -13.15 -16.92 -26.06
C LYS A 119 -14.05 -17.28 -27.24
N THR A 120 -15.14 -18.01 -27.01
CA THR A 120 -16.11 -18.41 -28.03
C THR A 120 -16.96 -17.24 -28.54
N HIS A 121 -17.26 -16.25 -27.70
CA HIS A 121 -18.10 -15.12 -28.08
C HIS A 121 -17.36 -14.10 -28.95
N ILE A 122 -16.02 -14.17 -28.98
CA ILE A 122 -15.16 -13.28 -29.79
C ILE A 122 -15.41 -13.46 -31.29
N TYR A 123 -15.77 -14.67 -31.75
CA TYR A 123 -16.00 -14.94 -33.17
C TYR A 123 -17.30 -14.31 -33.71
N VAL A 124 -18.31 -14.12 -32.86
CA VAL A 124 -19.62 -13.57 -33.24
C VAL A 124 -19.73 -12.06 -32.96
N LEU A 125 -18.88 -11.56 -32.05
CA LEU A 125 -18.80 -10.14 -31.67
C LEU A 125 -18.59 -9.13 -32.82
N PRO A 126 -17.82 -9.39 -33.90
CA PRO A 126 -17.50 -8.34 -34.87
C PRO A 126 -18.66 -7.95 -35.80
N PHE A 127 -19.75 -8.72 -35.86
CA PHE A 127 -20.87 -8.46 -36.77
C PHE A 127 -22.21 -8.47 -36.03
N ASP A 128 -23.07 -7.52 -36.37
CA ASP A 128 -24.43 -7.43 -35.83
C ASP A 128 -25.33 -8.55 -36.37
N ILE A 129 -26.42 -8.83 -35.64
CA ILE A 129 -27.43 -9.85 -36.02
C ILE A 129 -27.92 -9.70 -37.48
N PRO A 130 -28.18 -8.49 -38.03
CA PRO A 130 -28.61 -8.35 -39.42
C PRO A 130 -27.58 -8.85 -40.44
N THR A 131 -26.28 -8.68 -40.16
CA THR A 131 -25.19 -9.17 -41.03
C THR A 131 -25.17 -10.69 -41.06
N TRP A 132 -25.31 -11.34 -39.89
CA TRP A 132 -25.39 -12.80 -39.81
C TRP A 132 -26.62 -13.35 -40.53
N VAL A 133 -27.79 -12.72 -40.38
CA VAL A 133 -29.00 -13.07 -41.12
C VAL A 133 -28.78 -12.92 -42.63
N GLY A 134 -28.10 -11.86 -43.06
CA GLY A 134 -27.73 -11.65 -44.46
C GLY A 134 -26.83 -12.76 -45.03
N ILE A 135 -25.81 -13.20 -44.29
CA ILE A 135 -24.91 -14.30 -44.68
C ILE A 135 -25.72 -15.60 -44.87
N VAL A 136 -26.61 -15.93 -43.93
CA VAL A 136 -27.45 -17.13 -44.00
C VAL A 136 -28.44 -17.03 -45.18
N ALA A 137 -29.06 -15.87 -45.39
CA ALA A 137 -29.96 -15.65 -46.51
C ALA A 137 -29.24 -15.79 -47.87
N MET A 138 -28.03 -15.25 -48.00
CA MET A 138 -27.21 -15.43 -49.20
C MET A 138 -26.91 -16.92 -49.46
N TRP A 139 -26.54 -17.67 -48.42
CA TRP A 139 -26.29 -19.11 -48.53
C TRP A 139 -27.52 -19.89 -49.04
N ILE A 140 -28.73 -19.50 -48.66
CA ILE A 140 -29.98 -20.16 -49.08
C ILE A 140 -30.39 -19.73 -50.49
N CYS A 141 -30.24 -18.46 -50.84
CA CYS A 141 -30.68 -17.92 -52.13
C CYS A 141 -29.75 -18.28 -53.30
N LEU A 142 -28.44 -18.37 -53.05
CA LEU A 142 -27.44 -18.65 -54.09
C LEU A 142 -27.73 -19.95 -54.88
N PRO A 143 -28.02 -21.11 -54.25
CA PRO A 143 -28.37 -22.33 -54.97
C PRO A 143 -29.59 -22.19 -55.89
N GLY A 144 -30.60 -21.40 -55.49
CA GLY A 144 -31.78 -21.13 -56.31
C GLY A 144 -31.45 -20.32 -57.56
N VAL A 145 -30.61 -19.29 -57.41
CA VAL A 145 -30.13 -18.47 -58.53
C VAL A 145 -29.26 -19.29 -59.48
N PHE A 146 -28.33 -20.11 -58.95
CA PHE A 146 -27.54 -21.01 -59.77
C PHE A 146 -28.40 -22.01 -60.54
N ARG A 147 -29.45 -22.54 -59.92
CA ARG A 147 -30.38 -23.46 -60.59
C ARG A 147 -31.15 -22.77 -61.72
N CYS A 148 -31.56 -21.51 -61.56
CA CYS A 148 -32.24 -20.73 -62.60
C CYS A 148 -31.31 -20.27 -63.74
N LEU A 149 -30.02 -20.09 -63.48
CA LEU A 149 -29.05 -19.62 -64.49
C LEU A 149 -28.48 -20.76 -65.36
N TYR A 150 -28.55 -22.01 -64.88
CA TYR A 150 -28.00 -23.20 -65.57
C TYR A 150 -29.08 -24.17 -66.10
N THR A 151 -30.35 -23.78 -66.07
CA THR A 151 -31.47 -24.40 -66.82
C THR A 151 -31.94 -23.46 -67.92
#